data_AF-A0A9X3I6R0-F1
#
_entry.id   AF-A0A9X3I6R0-F1
#
_cell.length_a   1.000
_cell.length_b   1.000
_cell.length_c   1.000
_cell.angle_alpha   90.00
_cell.angle_beta   90.00
_cell.angle_gamma   90.00
#
_symmetry.space_group_name_H-M   'P 1'
#
loop_
_entity.id
_entity.type
_entity.pdbx_description
1 polymer ?
#
loop_
_entity_poly.entity_id
_entity_poly.type
_entity_poly.pdbx_seq_one_letter_code
_entity_poly.pdbx_strand_id
1 'polypeptide(L)'
;MIRLLVIVVVVAAIAVALVVVGSWVVDGVRSLGTGIADRVRRIGSSTQKSLPADSDPQPDTPNEPLAELAEDLRAASARRWARCRAIQEQAEPAESEQYRQLAAHRWDPDLVDVDRLRTESIGQIAATAGLVADRVSDYPAWKLDFFDRHGVRVDLAAEVTALATSAANVRDQISLLGDPPTNLAADHDVVTTYAAKAQLLSRRLDGLVERLGALGEYQQIVAAIQQRQDKRDWLDRVSAIDDFENEVDAQWDATEAGRMRNTADESEMLASIYLDALAPLAKTLGRE
;
A
#
# COMPACT_ATOMS: atom_id res chain seq x y z
N MET A 1 38.26 17.88 14.23
CA MET A 1 38.07 18.36 12.84
C MET A 1 37.41 17.32 11.93
N ILE A 2 37.86 16.06 11.93
CA ILE A 2 37.31 14.98 11.06
C ILE A 2 35.82 14.69 11.33
N ARG A 3 35.37 14.63 12.59
CA ARG A 3 33.95 14.37 12.92
C ARG A 3 32.97 15.44 12.40
N LEU A 4 33.42 16.69 12.35
CA LEU A 4 32.59 17.81 11.88
C LEU A 4 32.48 17.80 10.35
N LEU A 5 33.53 17.35 9.67
CA LEU A 5 33.57 17.17 8.21
C LEU A 5 32.65 16.02 7.76
N VAL A 6 32.61 14.91 8.52
CA VAL A 6 31.69 13.79 8.25
C VAL A 6 30.22 14.21 8.38
N ILE A 7 29.87 14.99 9.41
CA ILE A 7 28.48 15.48 9.59
C ILE A 7 28.08 16.39 8.44
N VAL A 8 28.95 17.30 8.01
CA VAL A 8 28.66 18.21 6.89
C VAL A 8 28.48 17.44 5.57
N VAL A 9 29.29 16.40 5.33
CA VAL A 9 29.17 15.57 4.12
C VAL A 9 27.87 14.74 4.12
N VAL A 10 27.48 14.19 5.27
CA VAL A 10 26.22 13.42 5.40
C VAL A 10 25.00 14.33 5.21
N VAL A 11 25.01 15.54 5.78
CA VAL A 11 23.92 16.51 5.61
C VAL A 11 23.83 16.97 4.15
N ALA A 12 24.97 17.22 3.49
CA ALA A 12 25.01 17.56 2.07
C ALA A 12 24.49 16.41 1.18
N ALA A 13 24.83 15.16 1.49
CA ALA A 13 24.35 14.00 0.75
C ALA A 13 22.83 13.79 0.90
N ILE A 14 22.28 14.02 2.10
CA ILE A 14 20.83 13.96 2.35
C ILE A 14 20.10 15.09 1.60
N ALA A 15 20.66 16.30 1.58
CA ALA A 15 20.09 17.43 0.85
C ALA A 15 20.07 17.16 -0.67
N VAL A 16 21.14 16.60 -1.23
CA VAL A 16 21.19 16.21 -2.66
C VAL A 16 20.20 15.09 -2.95
N ALA A 17 20.07 14.09 -2.09
CA ALA A 17 19.10 13.01 -2.26
C ALA A 17 17.65 13.51 -2.24
N LEU A 18 17.32 14.47 -1.37
CA LEU A 18 15.99 15.09 -1.31
C LEU A 18 15.69 15.95 -2.55
N VAL A 19 16.68 16.64 -3.11
CA VAL A 19 16.52 17.42 -4.37
C VAL A 19 16.31 16.49 -5.56
N VAL A 20 17.02 15.36 -5.62
CA VAL A 20 16.83 14.36 -6.69
C VAL A 20 15.45 13.73 -6.59
N VAL A 21 14.99 13.30 -5.40
CA VAL A 21 13.64 12.75 -5.23
C VAL A 21 12.55 13.79 -5.56
N GLY A 22 12.76 15.06 -5.21
CA GLY A 22 11.87 16.16 -5.60
C GLY A 22 11.82 16.43 -7.11
N SER A 23 12.95 16.26 -7.82
CA SER A 23 13.02 16.46 -9.28
C SER A 23 12.24 15.39 -10.06
N TRP A 24 12.22 14.14 -9.57
CA TRP A 24 11.44 13.06 -10.20
C TRP A 24 9.93 13.24 -10.05
N VAL A 25 9.47 13.95 -9.02
CA VAL A 25 8.05 14.28 -8.81
C VAL A 25 7.60 15.44 -9.71
N VAL A 26 8.49 16.35 -10.09
CA VAL A 26 8.15 17.53 -10.92
C VAL A 26 8.12 17.18 -12.42
N ASP A 27 8.94 16.24 -12.90
CA ASP A 27 8.94 15.84 -14.32
C ASP A 27 7.76 14.92 -14.69
N GLY A 28 7.19 14.18 -13.73
CA GLY A 28 5.97 13.40 -13.95
C GLY A 28 4.69 14.23 -14.11
N VAL A 29 4.67 15.46 -13.58
CA VAL A 29 3.49 16.34 -13.58
C VAL A 29 3.49 17.36 -14.73
N ARG A 30 4.62 17.58 -15.41
CA ARG A 30 4.71 18.55 -16.52
C ARG A 30 4.36 18.01 -17.91
N SER A 31 4.14 16.71 -18.10
CA SER A 31 3.75 16.16 -19.43
C SER A 31 2.23 16.10 -19.68
N LEU A 32 1.39 16.38 -18.67
CA LEU A 32 -0.09 16.32 -18.78
C LEU A 32 -0.77 17.70 -18.88
N GLY A 33 -0.01 18.80 -18.84
CA GLY A 33 -0.53 20.16 -18.70
C GLY A 33 -0.82 20.95 -19.99
N THR A 34 -0.48 20.46 -21.18
CA THR A 34 -0.55 21.28 -22.42
C THR A 34 -1.48 20.73 -23.51
N GLY A 35 -2.16 19.61 -23.31
CA GLY A 35 -2.95 18.94 -24.37
C GLY A 35 -4.44 19.32 -24.49
N ILE A 36 -5.02 20.05 -23.52
CA ILE A 36 -6.49 20.19 -23.42
C ILE A 36 -7.01 21.57 -23.87
N ALA A 37 -6.14 22.58 -23.97
CA ALA A 37 -6.55 23.94 -24.38
C ALA A 37 -6.89 24.06 -25.88
N ASP A 38 -6.41 23.16 -26.75
CA ASP A 38 -6.64 23.25 -28.20
C ASP A 38 -7.93 22.58 -28.70
N ARG A 39 -8.61 21.78 -27.86
CA ARG A 39 -9.79 21.01 -28.31
C ARG A 39 -11.11 21.80 -28.22
N VAL A 40 -11.17 22.85 -27.40
CA VAL A 40 -12.40 23.64 -27.20
C VAL A 40 -12.54 24.79 -28.22
N ARG A 41 -11.47 25.16 -28.94
CA ARG A 41 -11.51 26.29 -29.90
C ARG A 41 -11.97 25.93 -31.31
N ARG A 42 -12.15 24.64 -31.64
CA ARG A 42 -12.44 24.19 -33.02
C ARG A 42 -13.93 24.02 -33.36
N ILE A 43 -14.85 24.34 -32.45
CA ILE A 43 -16.30 24.13 -32.67
C ILE A 43 -17.02 25.41 -33.13
N GLY A 44 -16.36 26.57 -33.12
CA GLY A 44 -16.98 27.86 -33.42
C GLY A 44 -16.44 28.57 -34.67
N SER A 45 -16.54 27.98 -35.87
CA SER A 45 -16.54 28.76 -37.12
C SER A 45 -17.04 27.92 -38.31
N SER A 46 -18.29 28.16 -38.68
CA SER A 46 -18.89 27.75 -39.95
C SER A 46 -18.34 28.60 -41.10
N THR A 47 -18.10 27.99 -42.28
CA THR A 47 -18.42 28.53 -43.61
C THR A 47 -18.32 27.41 -44.68
N GLN A 48 -19.47 26.78 -44.95
CA GLN A 48 -20.11 26.63 -46.27
C GLN A 48 -19.29 26.10 -47.47
N LYS A 49 -19.62 24.87 -47.95
CA LYS A 49 -20.02 24.61 -49.36
C LYS A 49 -20.60 23.20 -49.60
N SER A 50 -21.71 23.20 -50.34
CA SER A 50 -22.30 22.15 -51.23
C SER A 50 -22.92 20.87 -50.64
N LEU A 51 -24.26 20.84 -50.69
CA LEU A 51 -25.13 19.70 -51.04
C LEU A 51 -25.02 19.42 -52.57
N PRO A 52 -25.50 18.27 -53.13
CA PRO A 52 -26.55 17.40 -52.58
C PRO A 52 -26.29 15.87 -52.69
N ALA A 53 -26.92 15.10 -51.80
CA ALA A 53 -27.44 13.77 -52.12
C ALA A 53 -28.49 13.41 -51.07
N ASP A 54 -29.68 13.03 -51.54
CA ASP A 54 -30.73 12.38 -50.77
C ASP A 54 -30.11 11.37 -49.79
N SER A 55 -30.26 11.66 -48.51
CA SER A 55 -30.13 10.65 -47.47
C SER A 55 -31.51 10.57 -46.85
N ASP A 56 -32.19 9.46 -47.11
CA ASP A 56 -33.36 9.05 -46.35
C ASP A 56 -33.11 9.33 -44.86
N PRO A 57 -34.08 9.87 -44.10
CA PRO A 57 -33.96 9.93 -42.66
C PRO A 57 -33.98 8.50 -42.15
N GLN A 58 -32.79 7.94 -41.95
CA GLN A 58 -32.62 6.71 -41.20
C GLN A 58 -33.28 6.97 -39.83
N PRO A 59 -34.24 6.13 -39.39
CA PRO A 59 -34.85 6.33 -38.10
C PRO A 59 -33.76 6.10 -37.06
N ASP A 60 -33.28 7.18 -36.42
CA ASP A 60 -32.48 7.11 -35.21
C ASP A 60 -33.18 6.13 -34.27
N THR A 61 -32.55 4.99 -34.02
CA THR A 61 -33.06 3.99 -33.09
C THR A 61 -33.21 4.65 -31.72
N PRO A 62 -34.42 4.78 -31.15
CA PRO A 62 -34.66 5.62 -29.96
C PRO A 62 -33.88 5.25 -28.69
N ASN A 63 -33.15 4.13 -28.69
CA ASN A 63 -32.50 3.54 -27.52
C ASN A 63 -30.96 3.57 -27.53
N GLU A 64 -30.33 4.05 -28.61
CA GLU A 64 -28.86 4.07 -28.74
C GLU A 64 -28.12 4.91 -27.67
N PRO A 65 -28.57 6.13 -27.29
CA PRO A 65 -27.83 6.96 -26.33
C PRO A 65 -27.89 6.44 -24.88
N LEU A 66 -28.99 5.79 -24.49
CA LEU A 66 -29.10 5.14 -23.17
C LEU A 66 -28.26 3.88 -23.09
N ALA A 67 -28.12 3.15 -24.20
CA ALA A 67 -27.27 1.96 -24.29
C ALA A 67 -25.78 2.33 -24.17
N GLU A 68 -25.33 3.37 -24.88
CA GLU A 68 -23.96 3.90 -24.79
C GLU A 68 -23.64 4.37 -23.36
N LEU A 69 -24.53 5.15 -22.75
CA LEU A 69 -24.39 5.58 -21.36
C LEU A 69 -24.26 4.39 -20.40
N ALA A 70 -25.07 3.34 -20.58
CA ALA A 70 -25.01 2.16 -19.74
C ALA A 70 -23.66 1.43 -19.87
N GLU A 71 -23.09 1.38 -21.07
CA GLU A 71 -21.75 0.83 -21.31
C GLU A 71 -20.66 1.66 -20.61
N ASP A 72 -20.70 2.98 -20.75
CA ASP A 72 -19.75 3.89 -20.10
C ASP A 72 -19.77 3.76 -18.58
N LEU A 73 -20.97 3.67 -17.99
CA LEU A 73 -21.14 3.48 -16.55
C LEU A 73 -20.62 2.12 -16.07
N ARG A 74 -20.80 1.06 -16.87
CA ARG A 74 -20.25 -0.27 -16.59
C ARG A 74 -18.73 -0.30 -16.72
N ALA A 75 -18.17 0.35 -17.73
CA ALA A 75 -16.71 0.49 -17.87
C ALA A 75 -16.12 1.29 -16.69
N ALA A 76 -16.80 2.36 -16.26
CA ALA A 76 -16.38 3.16 -15.10
C ALA A 76 -16.45 2.37 -13.79
N SER A 77 -17.51 1.57 -13.57
CA SER A 77 -17.61 0.73 -12.38
C SER A 77 -16.52 -0.35 -12.32
N ALA A 78 -16.20 -0.97 -13.45
CA ALA A 78 -15.12 -1.95 -13.54
C ALA A 78 -13.75 -1.34 -13.18
N ARG A 79 -13.44 -0.13 -13.65
CA ARG A 79 -12.20 0.58 -13.29
C ARG A 79 -12.13 0.90 -11.80
N ARG A 80 -13.22 1.40 -11.22
CA ARG A 80 -13.30 1.70 -9.78
C ARG A 80 -13.09 0.45 -8.94
N TRP A 81 -13.74 -0.65 -9.31
CA TRP A 81 -13.59 -1.94 -8.65
C TRP A 81 -12.15 -2.46 -8.69
N ALA A 82 -11.50 -2.40 -9.87
CA ALA A 82 -10.10 -2.78 -10.01
C ALA A 82 -9.18 -1.94 -9.11
N ARG A 83 -9.43 -0.62 -9.01
CA ARG A 83 -8.65 0.27 -8.13
C ARG A 83 -8.88 -0.03 -6.65
N CYS A 84 -10.12 -0.24 -6.22
CA CYS A 84 -10.41 -0.65 -4.84
C CYS A 84 -9.70 -1.95 -4.48
N ARG A 85 -9.76 -2.97 -5.35
CA ARG A 85 -9.04 -4.23 -5.13
C ARG A 85 -7.53 -4.03 -5.00
N ALA A 86 -6.91 -3.28 -5.90
CA ALA A 86 -5.47 -3.05 -5.86
C ALA A 86 -5.04 -2.40 -4.53
N ILE A 87 -5.87 -1.48 -4.00
CA ILE A 87 -5.64 -0.87 -2.68
C ILE A 87 -5.84 -1.89 -1.55
N GLN A 88 -6.86 -2.75 -1.64
CA GLN A 88 -7.09 -3.82 -0.65
C GLN A 88 -5.91 -4.79 -0.59
N GLU A 89 -5.41 -5.25 -1.73
CA GLU A 89 -4.28 -6.19 -1.82
C GLU A 89 -3.01 -5.63 -1.18
N GLN A 90 -2.81 -4.30 -1.25
CA GLN A 90 -1.68 -3.63 -0.59
C GLN A 90 -1.88 -3.45 0.92
N ALA A 91 -3.14 -3.35 1.36
CA ALA A 91 -3.49 -3.16 2.76
C ALA A 91 -3.58 -4.50 3.52
N GLU A 92 -3.85 -5.62 2.85
CA GLU A 92 -3.85 -6.93 3.48
C GLU A 92 -2.42 -7.40 3.83
N PRO A 93 -2.20 -8.06 4.99
CA PRO A 93 -3.16 -8.31 6.06
C PRO A 93 -3.28 -7.11 7.02
N ALA A 94 -4.50 -6.85 7.51
CA ALA A 94 -4.73 -5.98 8.66
C ALA A 94 -5.17 -6.83 9.86
N GLU A 95 -4.58 -6.58 11.03
CA GLU A 95 -4.89 -7.27 12.28
C GLU A 95 -6.04 -6.59 13.02
N SER A 96 -6.10 -5.26 12.97
CA SER A 96 -7.24 -4.50 13.48
C SER A 96 -8.50 -4.69 12.64
N GLU A 97 -9.65 -4.61 13.30
CA GLU A 97 -10.97 -4.56 12.64
C GLU A 97 -11.78 -3.31 13.04
N GLN A 98 -11.20 -2.43 13.84
CA GLN A 98 -11.88 -1.26 14.41
C GLN A 98 -12.47 -0.37 13.31
N TYR A 99 -11.67 -0.05 12.29
CA TYR A 99 -12.09 0.88 11.24
C TYR A 99 -12.96 0.19 10.19
N ARG A 100 -12.78 -1.12 9.94
CA ARG A 100 -13.73 -1.91 9.15
C ARG A 100 -15.12 -1.95 9.79
N GLN A 101 -15.21 -2.14 11.11
CA GLN A 101 -16.49 -2.08 11.84
C GLN A 101 -17.09 -0.67 11.80
N LEU A 102 -16.27 0.38 11.96
CA LEU A 102 -16.73 1.76 11.81
C LEU A 102 -17.29 2.02 10.40
N ALA A 103 -16.57 1.59 9.36
CA ALA A 103 -17.02 1.75 7.97
C ALA A 103 -18.36 1.04 7.73
N ALA A 104 -18.51 -0.18 8.25
CA ALA A 104 -19.75 -0.94 8.15
C ALA A 104 -20.91 -0.24 8.84
N HIS A 105 -20.73 0.18 10.09
CA HIS A 105 -21.76 0.91 10.84
C HIS A 105 -22.18 2.22 10.17
N ARG A 106 -21.23 2.92 9.52
CA ARG A 106 -21.52 4.16 8.78
C ARG A 106 -22.18 3.93 7.42
N TRP A 107 -21.96 2.75 6.84
CA TRP A 107 -22.59 2.34 5.59
C TRP A 107 -24.05 1.92 5.78
N ASP A 108 -24.29 1.11 6.81
CA ASP A 108 -25.58 0.62 7.22
C ASP A 108 -25.49 0.25 8.71
N PRO A 109 -26.16 1.00 9.60
CA PRO A 109 -26.09 0.77 11.04
C PRO A 109 -26.56 -0.63 11.47
N ASP A 110 -27.43 -1.25 10.68
CA ASP A 110 -28.01 -2.57 10.94
C ASP A 110 -27.17 -3.71 10.33
N LEU A 111 -26.09 -3.38 9.64
CA LEU A 111 -25.23 -4.36 9.00
C LEU A 111 -24.38 -5.10 10.03
N VAL A 112 -24.72 -6.36 10.25
CA VAL A 112 -24.00 -7.26 11.17
C VAL A 112 -22.78 -7.89 10.49
N ASP A 113 -22.84 -8.11 9.17
CA ASP A 113 -21.78 -8.79 8.40
C ASP A 113 -20.99 -7.78 7.56
N VAL A 114 -19.76 -7.50 7.99
CA VAL A 114 -18.83 -6.57 7.34
C VAL A 114 -18.38 -7.10 5.96
N ASP A 115 -18.30 -8.42 5.78
CA ASP A 115 -17.86 -9.00 4.50
C ASP A 115 -18.87 -8.77 3.38
N ARG A 116 -20.15 -8.55 3.74
CA ARG A 116 -21.19 -8.16 2.79
C ARG A 116 -20.84 -6.87 2.04
N LEU A 117 -20.16 -5.90 2.68
CA LEU A 117 -19.71 -4.69 1.98
C LEU A 117 -18.74 -5.01 0.85
N ARG A 118 -17.90 -6.04 0.98
CA ARG A 118 -16.94 -6.42 -0.06
C ARG A 118 -17.63 -6.97 -1.30
N THR A 119 -18.82 -7.56 -1.12
CA THR A 119 -19.62 -8.11 -2.24
C THR A 119 -20.42 -7.03 -2.98
N GLU A 120 -20.70 -5.91 -2.35
CA GLU A 120 -21.44 -4.81 -2.96
C GLU A 120 -20.51 -3.85 -3.69
N SER A 121 -20.87 -3.47 -4.92
CA SER A 121 -19.99 -2.68 -5.79
C SER A 121 -19.57 -1.32 -5.19
N ILE A 122 -20.51 -0.60 -4.58
CA ILE A 122 -20.25 0.68 -3.90
C ILE A 122 -19.76 0.43 -2.47
N GLY A 123 -20.26 -0.61 -1.80
CA GLY A 123 -19.85 -1.01 -0.44
C GLY A 123 -18.35 -1.26 -0.33
N GLN A 124 -17.71 -1.71 -1.41
CA GLN A 124 -16.25 -1.88 -1.46
C GLN A 124 -15.46 -0.60 -1.19
N ILE A 125 -15.99 0.59 -1.50
CA ILE A 125 -15.29 1.84 -1.18
C ILE A 125 -15.18 1.99 0.34
N ALA A 126 -16.28 1.76 1.06
CA ALA A 126 -16.31 1.80 2.51
C ALA A 126 -15.47 0.68 3.14
N ALA A 127 -15.60 -0.56 2.63
CA ALA A 127 -14.80 -1.69 3.11
C ALA A 127 -13.29 -1.44 2.95
N THR A 128 -12.86 -0.91 1.79
CA THR A 128 -11.45 -0.62 1.52
C THR A 128 -10.94 0.51 2.42
N ALA A 129 -11.75 1.56 2.64
CA ALA A 129 -11.36 2.65 3.54
C ALA A 129 -11.11 2.15 4.97
N GLY A 130 -12.00 1.30 5.49
CA GLY A 130 -11.84 0.67 6.80
C GLY A 130 -10.59 -0.20 6.86
N LEU A 131 -10.37 -1.05 5.86
CA LEU A 131 -9.20 -1.93 5.79
C LEU A 131 -7.87 -1.16 5.74
N VAL A 132 -7.78 -0.11 4.93
CA VAL A 132 -6.58 0.72 4.84
C VAL A 132 -6.31 1.43 6.17
N ALA A 133 -7.34 1.97 6.81
CA ALA A 133 -7.21 2.60 8.11
C ALA A 133 -6.77 1.62 9.22
N ASP A 134 -7.35 0.41 9.24
CA ASP A 134 -6.90 -0.67 10.13
C ASP A 134 -5.42 -0.97 9.88
N ARG A 135 -5.01 -1.16 8.63
CA ARG A 135 -3.61 -1.42 8.26
C ARG A 135 -2.67 -0.30 8.70
N VAL A 136 -3.06 0.97 8.55
CA VAL A 136 -2.25 2.10 9.04
C VAL A 136 -2.09 2.04 10.55
N SER A 137 -3.18 1.74 11.26
CA SER A 137 -3.19 1.71 12.73
C SER A 137 -2.35 0.57 13.32
N ASP A 138 -2.16 -0.50 12.56
CA ASP A 138 -1.34 -1.65 12.94
C ASP A 138 0.16 -1.31 12.96
N TYR A 139 0.63 -0.37 12.13
CA TYR A 139 2.05 0.00 12.11
C TYR A 139 2.49 0.70 13.40
N PRO A 140 3.46 0.18 14.16
CA PRO A 140 4.01 0.88 15.32
C PRO A 140 4.50 2.30 15.01
N ALA A 141 5.08 2.51 13.84
CA ALA A 141 5.54 3.81 13.35
C ALA A 141 4.43 4.86 13.35
N TRP A 142 3.17 4.47 13.14
CA TRP A 142 2.03 5.39 13.18
C TRP A 142 1.89 6.11 14.52
N LYS A 143 2.25 5.42 15.61
CA LYS A 143 2.10 5.88 16.99
C LYS A 143 3.21 6.85 17.43
N LEU A 144 4.22 7.08 16.59
CA LEU A 144 5.29 8.02 16.90
C LEU A 144 4.76 9.46 16.99
N ASP A 145 5.23 10.19 18.02
CA ASP A 145 4.96 11.63 18.20
C ASP A 145 5.39 12.50 17.02
N PHE A 146 6.23 11.98 16.13
CA PHE A 146 6.62 12.66 14.89
C PHE A 146 5.40 13.13 14.09
N PHE A 147 4.39 12.27 13.94
CA PHE A 147 3.20 12.62 13.15
C PHE A 147 2.41 13.78 13.77
N ASP A 148 2.28 13.78 15.11
CA ASP A 148 1.57 14.84 15.85
C ASP A 148 2.37 16.15 15.84
N ARG A 149 3.67 16.06 16.12
CA ARG A 149 4.56 17.23 16.19
C ARG A 149 4.62 17.99 14.87
N HIS A 150 4.54 17.28 13.75
CA HIS A 150 4.57 17.87 12.42
C HIS A 150 3.17 18.12 11.84
N GLY A 151 2.10 17.82 12.59
CA GLY A 151 0.72 18.05 12.15
C GLY A 151 0.33 17.24 10.92
N VAL A 152 0.98 16.10 10.69
CA VAL A 152 0.77 15.23 9.53
C VAL A 152 -0.05 13.97 9.87
N ARG A 153 -0.48 13.82 11.13
CA ARG A 153 -1.32 12.71 11.55
C ARG A 153 -2.74 12.88 10.99
N VAL A 154 -3.08 12.08 9.98
CA VAL A 154 -4.45 11.95 9.48
C VAL A 154 -5.37 11.34 10.55
N ASP A 155 -6.53 11.94 10.76
CA ASP A 155 -7.60 11.35 11.57
C ASP A 155 -8.31 10.24 10.79
N LEU A 156 -7.87 8.99 11.03
CA LEU A 156 -8.38 7.81 10.35
C LEU A 156 -9.88 7.60 10.59
N ALA A 157 -10.39 7.90 11.79
CA ALA A 157 -11.80 7.72 12.11
C ALA A 157 -12.68 8.70 11.33
N ALA A 158 -12.24 9.96 11.25
CA ALA A 158 -12.92 10.99 10.48
C ALA A 158 -12.91 10.68 8.98
N GLU A 159 -11.77 10.25 8.43
CA GLU A 159 -11.64 9.89 7.01
C GLU A 159 -12.52 8.68 6.63
N VAL A 160 -12.49 7.62 7.43
CA VAL A 160 -13.35 6.44 7.22
C VAL A 160 -14.82 6.80 7.31
N THR A 161 -15.20 7.59 8.33
CA THR A 161 -16.58 8.07 8.47
C THR A 161 -17.02 8.87 7.25
N ALA A 162 -16.19 9.82 6.80
CA ALA A 162 -16.52 10.67 5.67
C ALA A 162 -16.66 9.87 4.36
N LEU A 163 -15.77 8.91 4.10
CA LEU A 163 -15.82 8.05 2.93
C LEU A 163 -17.04 7.11 2.97
N ALA A 164 -17.27 6.42 4.09
CA ALA A 164 -18.38 5.48 4.23
C ALA A 164 -19.74 6.16 4.13
N THR A 165 -19.93 7.27 4.85
CA THR A 165 -21.18 8.07 4.77
C THR A 165 -21.38 8.66 3.38
N SER A 166 -20.32 9.13 2.71
CA SER A 166 -20.46 9.63 1.34
C SER A 166 -20.82 8.54 0.35
N ALA A 167 -20.23 7.34 0.48
CA ALA A 167 -20.54 6.20 -0.36
C ALA A 167 -21.99 5.73 -0.17
N ALA A 168 -22.45 5.63 1.09
CA ALA A 168 -23.85 5.28 1.39
C ALA A 168 -24.83 6.29 0.80
N ASN A 169 -24.55 7.59 0.95
CA ASN A 169 -25.36 8.64 0.33
C ASN A 169 -25.43 8.53 -1.21
N VAL A 170 -24.34 8.10 -1.87
CA VAL A 170 -24.36 7.89 -3.32
C VAL A 170 -25.13 6.63 -3.70
N ARG A 171 -25.01 5.54 -2.93
CA ARG A 171 -25.84 4.33 -3.10
C ARG A 171 -27.32 4.70 -3.03
N ASP A 172 -27.73 5.44 -2.02
CA ASP A 172 -29.13 5.82 -1.82
C ASP A 172 -29.64 6.71 -2.97
N GLN A 173 -28.81 7.62 -3.48
CA GLN A 173 -29.12 8.44 -4.65
C GLN A 173 -29.22 7.62 -5.95
N ILE A 174 -28.38 6.60 -6.13
CA ILE A 174 -28.47 5.68 -7.27
C ILE A 174 -29.74 4.84 -7.16
N SER A 175 -30.07 4.35 -5.95
CA SER A 175 -31.31 3.61 -5.72
C SER A 175 -32.55 4.47 -5.99
N LEU A 176 -32.50 5.77 -5.67
CA LEU A 176 -33.57 6.72 -5.98
C LEU A 176 -33.66 7.01 -7.49
N LEU A 177 -32.52 7.07 -8.19
CA LEU A 177 -32.49 7.28 -9.64
C LEU A 177 -33.11 6.09 -10.41
N GLY A 178 -32.91 4.87 -9.91
CA GLY A 178 -33.51 3.65 -10.45
C GLY A 178 -32.93 3.24 -11.81
N ASP A 179 -33.63 2.32 -12.46
CA ASP A 179 -33.27 1.85 -13.81
C ASP A 179 -33.53 2.92 -14.88
N PRO A 180 -32.87 2.85 -16.05
CA PRO A 180 -33.14 3.74 -17.16
C PRO A 180 -34.64 3.78 -17.51
N PRO A 181 -35.20 4.97 -17.79
CA PRO A 181 -36.63 5.15 -18.02
C PRO A 181 -37.05 4.67 -19.42
N THR A 182 -36.98 3.36 -19.67
CA THR A 182 -37.28 2.73 -20.98
C THR A 182 -38.70 3.02 -21.46
N ASN A 183 -39.67 3.11 -20.54
CA ASN A 183 -41.06 3.43 -20.84
C ASN A 183 -41.27 4.91 -21.25
N LEU A 184 -40.30 5.78 -20.97
CA LEU A 184 -40.28 7.19 -21.33
C LEU A 184 -39.08 7.52 -22.24
N ALA A 185 -38.56 6.52 -22.97
CA ALA A 185 -37.38 6.69 -23.81
C ALA A 185 -37.57 7.72 -24.94
N ALA A 186 -38.81 7.97 -25.37
CA ALA A 186 -39.13 9.01 -26.35
C ALA A 186 -39.17 10.42 -25.76
N ASP A 187 -39.24 10.56 -24.43
CA ASP A 187 -39.22 11.85 -23.74
C ASP A 187 -37.77 12.32 -23.55
N HIS A 188 -37.36 13.24 -24.41
CA HIS A 188 -36.00 13.78 -24.43
C HIS A 188 -35.60 14.43 -23.10
N ASP A 189 -36.52 15.11 -22.41
CA ASP A 189 -36.22 15.81 -21.16
C ASP A 189 -35.99 14.80 -20.03
N VAL A 190 -36.78 13.73 -20.00
CA VAL A 190 -36.62 12.60 -19.06
C VAL A 190 -35.29 11.89 -19.29
N VAL A 191 -34.97 11.52 -20.54
CA VAL A 191 -33.72 10.84 -20.90
C VAL A 191 -32.50 11.70 -20.60
N THR A 192 -32.53 12.99 -20.96
CA THR A 192 -31.42 13.92 -20.70
C THR A 192 -31.20 14.12 -19.21
N THR A 193 -32.28 14.26 -18.43
CA THR A 193 -32.19 14.40 -16.97
C THR A 193 -31.61 13.16 -16.33
N TYR A 194 -32.09 11.96 -16.71
CA TYR A 194 -31.55 10.69 -16.22
C TYR A 194 -30.06 10.58 -16.52
N ALA A 195 -29.65 10.83 -17.78
CA ALA A 195 -28.25 10.76 -18.20
C ALA A 195 -27.36 11.72 -17.40
N ALA A 196 -27.79 12.98 -17.24
CA ALA A 196 -27.04 13.98 -16.48
C ALA A 196 -26.87 13.58 -15.00
N LYS A 197 -27.91 13.01 -14.37
CA LYS A 197 -27.85 12.54 -12.98
C LYS A 197 -26.96 11.30 -12.85
N ALA A 198 -27.08 10.33 -13.75
CA ALA A 198 -26.26 9.12 -13.73
C ALA A 198 -24.76 9.46 -13.88
N GLN A 199 -24.42 10.34 -14.82
CA GLN A 199 -23.03 10.82 -15.01
C GLN A 199 -22.52 11.62 -13.80
N LEU A 200 -23.37 12.46 -13.18
CA LEU A 200 -23.00 13.17 -11.95
C LEU A 200 -22.67 12.19 -10.82
N LEU A 201 -23.50 11.18 -10.59
CA LEU A 201 -23.27 10.18 -9.55
C LEU A 201 -22.03 9.33 -9.85
N SER A 202 -21.79 8.96 -11.11
CA SER A 202 -20.54 8.27 -11.50
C SER A 202 -19.31 9.11 -11.19
N ARG A 203 -19.29 10.41 -11.55
CA ARG A 203 -18.16 11.30 -11.24
C ARG A 203 -17.94 11.45 -9.73
N ARG A 204 -19.02 11.45 -8.95
CA ARG A 204 -18.94 11.48 -7.49
C ARG A 204 -18.29 10.20 -6.94
N LEU A 205 -18.62 9.02 -7.48
CA LEU A 205 -17.94 7.77 -7.14
C LEU A 205 -16.46 7.80 -7.54
N ASP A 206 -16.12 8.32 -8.72
CA ASP A 206 -14.71 8.46 -9.14
C ASP A 206 -13.92 9.32 -8.14
N GLY A 207 -14.49 10.44 -7.69
CA GLY A 207 -13.87 11.28 -6.66
C GLY A 207 -13.69 10.57 -5.30
N LEU A 208 -14.63 9.71 -4.91
CA LEU A 208 -14.48 8.90 -3.69
C LEU A 208 -13.35 7.87 -3.82
N VAL A 209 -13.23 7.22 -4.97
CA VAL A 209 -12.14 6.27 -5.25
C VAL A 209 -10.79 6.99 -5.33
N GLU A 210 -10.73 8.21 -5.85
CA GLU A 210 -9.50 9.01 -5.83
C GLU A 210 -9.06 9.36 -4.40
N ARG A 211 -9.99 9.81 -3.56
CA ARG A 211 -9.72 10.07 -2.13
C ARG A 211 -9.27 8.81 -1.40
N LEU A 212 -9.88 7.65 -1.70
CA LEU A 212 -9.44 6.36 -1.19
C LEU A 212 -8.02 6.01 -1.66
N GLY A 213 -7.68 6.34 -2.91
CA GLY A 213 -6.32 6.21 -3.45
C GLY A 213 -5.30 7.00 -2.63
N ALA A 214 -5.61 8.26 -2.29
CA ALA A 214 -4.75 9.08 -1.44
C ALA A 214 -4.58 8.49 -0.02
N LEU A 215 -5.63 7.90 0.55
CA LEU A 215 -5.52 7.18 1.83
C LEU A 215 -4.63 5.92 1.71
N GLY A 216 -4.70 5.21 0.58
CA GLY A 216 -3.80 4.10 0.27
C GLY A 216 -2.34 4.53 0.12
N GLU A 217 -2.08 5.64 -0.57
CA GLU A 217 -0.72 6.21 -0.68
C GLU A 217 -0.17 6.62 0.69
N TYR A 218 -1.01 7.20 1.54
CA TYR A 218 -0.66 7.51 2.91
C TYR A 218 -0.23 6.26 3.70
N GLN A 219 -0.98 5.16 3.54
CA GLN A 219 -0.63 3.88 4.14
C GLN A 219 0.75 3.38 3.67
N GLN A 220 1.06 3.48 2.38
CA GLN A 220 2.37 3.10 1.86
C GLN A 220 3.51 3.94 2.45
N ILE A 221 3.28 5.24 2.68
CA ILE A 221 4.26 6.13 3.33
C ILE A 221 4.52 5.68 4.76
N VAL A 222 3.48 5.38 5.54
CA VAL A 222 3.61 4.88 6.92
C VAL A 222 4.36 3.54 6.93
N ALA A 223 4.03 2.62 6.01
CA ALA A 223 4.72 1.34 5.87
C ALA A 223 6.22 1.51 5.55
N ALA A 224 6.56 2.44 4.66
CA ALA A 224 7.96 2.74 4.33
C ALA A 224 8.73 3.34 5.53
N ILE A 225 8.05 4.13 6.38
CA ILE A 225 8.63 4.64 7.62
C ILE A 225 8.89 3.48 8.59
N GLN A 226 7.92 2.57 8.76
CA GLN A 226 8.09 1.37 9.59
C GLN A 226 9.31 0.56 9.15
N GLN A 227 9.43 0.27 7.85
CA GLN A 227 10.57 -0.49 7.32
C GLN A 227 11.92 0.18 7.61
N ARG A 228 11.98 1.52 7.57
CA ARG A 228 13.20 2.27 7.92
C ARG A 228 13.50 2.20 9.41
N GLN A 229 12.48 2.16 10.27
CA GLN A 229 12.68 1.96 11.71
C GLN A 229 13.17 0.55 11.99
N ASP A 230 12.51 -0.48 11.45
CA ASP A 230 12.91 -1.88 11.63
C ASP A 230 14.37 -2.11 11.20
N LYS A 231 14.76 -1.49 10.08
CA LYS A 231 16.15 -1.53 9.60
C LYS A 231 17.12 -0.87 10.59
N ARG A 232 16.77 0.28 11.17
CA ARG A 232 17.61 0.98 12.16
C ARG A 232 17.71 0.16 13.43
N ASP A 233 16.60 -0.33 13.96
CA ASP A 233 16.57 -1.13 15.19
C ASP A 233 17.33 -2.46 15.01
N TRP A 234 17.29 -3.05 13.82
CA TRP A 234 18.13 -4.20 13.49
C TRP A 234 19.61 -3.84 13.41
N LEU A 235 19.97 -2.77 12.71
CA LEU A 235 21.36 -2.32 12.59
C LEU A 235 21.96 -1.97 13.96
N ASP A 236 21.21 -1.27 14.81
CA ASP A 236 21.66 -0.87 16.14
C ASP A 236 21.92 -2.11 17.01
N ARG A 237 21.02 -3.12 16.97
CA ARG A 237 21.22 -4.39 17.67
C ARG A 237 22.43 -5.19 17.14
N VAL A 238 22.61 -5.25 15.83
CA VAL A 238 23.72 -6.00 15.22
C VAL A 238 25.05 -5.28 15.38
N SER A 239 25.07 -3.94 15.39
CA SER A 239 26.29 -3.16 15.64
C SER A 239 26.87 -3.34 17.05
N ALA A 240 26.08 -3.88 17.98
CA ALA A 240 26.56 -4.27 19.30
C ALA A 240 27.36 -5.58 19.30
N ILE A 241 27.32 -6.36 18.22
CA ILE A 241 28.17 -7.53 18.04
C ILE A 241 29.56 -7.03 17.62
N ASP A 242 30.54 -7.19 18.49
CA ASP A 242 31.92 -6.84 18.18
C ASP A 242 32.57 -7.97 17.35
N ASP A 243 32.68 -7.77 16.05
CA ASP A 243 33.27 -8.75 15.13
C ASP A 243 34.72 -9.11 15.50
N PHE A 244 35.48 -8.17 16.09
CA PHE A 244 36.88 -8.40 16.43
C PHE A 244 37.03 -9.28 17.68
N GLU A 245 36.27 -9.00 18.75
CA GLU A 245 36.28 -9.86 19.95
C GLU A 245 35.83 -11.28 19.62
N ASN A 246 34.77 -11.43 18.81
CA ASN A 246 34.29 -12.75 18.39
C ASN A 246 35.33 -13.54 17.56
N GLU A 247 36.08 -12.87 16.69
CA GLU A 247 37.16 -13.52 15.92
C GLU A 247 38.33 -13.93 16.84
N VAL A 248 38.68 -13.08 17.81
CA VAL A 248 39.71 -13.41 18.81
C VAL A 248 39.29 -14.61 19.64
N ASP A 249 38.05 -14.66 20.13
CA ASP A 249 37.51 -15.78 20.89
C ASP A 249 37.48 -17.07 20.05
N ALA A 250 37.05 -17.00 18.79
CA ALA A 250 37.06 -18.15 17.90
C ALA A 250 38.47 -18.71 17.67
N GLN A 251 39.46 -17.84 17.50
CA GLN A 251 40.86 -18.25 17.34
C GLN A 251 41.46 -18.79 18.65
N TRP A 252 41.06 -18.22 19.79
CA TRP A 252 41.44 -18.72 21.10
C TRP A 252 40.90 -20.13 21.32
N ASP A 253 39.61 -20.37 21.04
CA ASP A 253 38.98 -21.68 21.12
C ASP A 253 39.65 -22.71 20.21
N ALA A 254 40.01 -22.32 18.98
CA ALA A 254 40.75 -23.18 18.06
C ALA A 254 42.13 -23.57 18.60
N THR A 255 42.82 -22.62 19.25
CA THR A 255 44.13 -22.83 19.85
C THR A 255 44.03 -23.75 21.07
N GLU A 256 43.07 -23.52 21.96
CA GLU A 256 42.86 -24.35 23.15
C GLU A 256 42.43 -25.77 22.78
N ALA A 257 41.58 -25.93 21.74
CA ALA A 257 41.26 -27.25 21.20
C ALA A 257 42.51 -27.99 20.68
N GLY A 258 43.44 -27.27 20.02
CA GLY A 258 44.74 -27.82 19.62
C GLY A 258 45.59 -28.25 20.82
N ARG A 259 45.64 -27.42 21.87
CA ARG A 259 46.33 -27.72 23.13
C ARG A 259 45.76 -28.97 23.79
N MET A 260 44.44 -29.08 23.89
CA MET A 260 43.76 -30.24 24.49
C MET A 260 44.05 -31.54 23.72
N ARG A 261 44.07 -31.52 22.39
CA ARG A 261 44.45 -32.69 21.58
C ARG A 261 45.89 -33.13 21.86
N ASN A 262 46.84 -32.19 21.84
CA ASN A 262 48.23 -32.51 22.13
C ASN A 262 48.40 -33.10 23.55
N THR A 263 47.70 -32.55 24.55
CA THR A 263 47.71 -33.10 25.91
C THR A 263 47.07 -34.49 25.98
N ALA A 264 46.02 -34.75 25.20
CA ALA A 264 45.41 -36.07 25.12
C ALA A 264 46.37 -37.10 24.49
N ASP A 265 47.02 -36.75 23.38
CA ASP A 265 48.01 -37.61 22.71
C ASP A 265 49.20 -37.90 23.63
N GLU A 266 49.71 -36.90 24.34
CA GLU A 266 50.79 -37.07 25.31
C GLU A 266 50.36 -37.96 26.49
N SER A 267 49.12 -37.79 26.98
CA SER A 267 48.55 -38.63 28.03
C SER A 267 48.38 -40.08 27.59
N GLU A 268 47.93 -40.31 26.35
CA GLU A 268 47.83 -41.65 25.76
C GLU A 268 49.21 -42.31 25.65
N MET A 269 50.21 -41.57 25.15
CA MET A 269 51.58 -42.05 25.07
C MET A 269 52.13 -42.44 26.45
N LEU A 270 52.00 -41.57 27.44
CA LEU A 270 52.47 -41.84 28.81
C LEU A 270 51.72 -43.01 29.45
N ALA A 271 50.41 -43.10 29.24
CA ALA A 271 49.59 -44.20 29.73
C ALA A 271 50.02 -45.54 29.11
N SER A 272 50.29 -45.58 27.80
CA SER A 272 50.78 -46.80 27.13
C SER A 272 52.13 -47.25 27.69
N ILE A 273 53.09 -46.33 27.86
CA ILE A 273 54.40 -46.65 28.46
C ILE A 273 54.23 -47.19 29.88
N TYR A 274 53.39 -46.56 30.70
CA TYR A 274 53.16 -47.00 32.07
C TYR A 274 52.49 -48.37 32.13
N LEU A 275 51.41 -48.57 31.37
CA LEU A 275 50.62 -49.81 31.40
C LEU A 275 51.34 -50.99 30.74
N ASP A 276 52.10 -50.76 29.67
CA ASP A 276 52.72 -51.84 28.89
C ASP A 276 54.12 -52.19 29.36
N ALA A 277 54.90 -51.23 29.87
CA ALA A 277 56.28 -51.48 30.30
C ALA A 277 56.44 -51.51 31.82
N LEU A 278 55.93 -50.51 32.53
CA LEU A 278 56.26 -50.31 33.95
C LEU A 278 55.35 -51.10 34.91
N ALA A 279 54.05 -51.15 34.64
CA ALA A 279 53.10 -51.89 35.48
C ALA A 279 53.38 -53.41 35.51
N PRO A 280 53.74 -54.08 34.39
CA PRO A 280 54.13 -55.49 34.41
C PRO A 280 55.45 -55.72 35.17
N LEU A 281 56.44 -54.83 35.00
CA LEU A 281 57.73 -54.88 35.71
C LEU A 281 57.56 -54.73 37.23
N ALA A 282 56.73 -53.78 37.67
CA ALA A 282 56.40 -53.60 39.09
C ALA A 282 55.67 -54.83 39.67
N LYS A 283 54.80 -55.47 38.89
CA LYS A 283 54.10 -56.70 39.28
C LYS A 283 55.04 -57.92 39.37
N THR A 284 56.13 -57.94 38.61
CA THR A 284 57.17 -58.98 38.72
C THR A 284 58.13 -58.74 39.89
N LEU A 285 58.37 -57.48 40.27
CA LEU A 285 59.25 -57.11 41.40
C LEU A 285 58.55 -57.18 42.77
N GLY A 286 57.24 -56.94 42.86
CA GLY A 286 56.48 -57.06 44.11
C GLY A 286 56.08 -58.49 44.50
N ARG A 287 56.79 -59.51 44.01
CA ARG A 287 56.48 -60.94 44.17
C ARG A 287 57.56 -61.71 44.94
N GLU A 288 58.37 -61.00 45.71
CA GLU A 288 59.14 -61.53 46.87
C GLU A 288 58.34 -61.33 48.16
#